data_AF-A0A942Z9Q5-F1
#
_entry.id   AF-A0A942Z9Q5-F1
#
_cell.length_a   1.000
_cell.length_b   1.000
_cell.length_c   1.000
_cell.angle_alpha   90.00
_cell.angle_beta   90.00
_cell.angle_gamma   90.00
#
_symmetry.space_group_name_H-M   'P 1'
#
loop_
_entity.id
_entity.type
_entity.pdbx_description
1 polymer ?
#
loop_
_entity_poly.entity_id
_entity_poly.type
_entity_poly.pdbx_seq_one_letter_code
_entity_poly.pdbx_strand_id
1 'polypeptide(L)'
;MRKIKGALIDMIIRENISTLKNLIQKNIFLKLIIIISTLIYPTIFLLDITDILSIEFLNPMFSTMWIGFYSSIILMYFVGVSLINILLVLINVCIILFFMFASLMGGIEGPLALTIKMILPFIPLDWLDFNWLN
;
A
#
# COMPACT_ATOMS: atom_id res chain seq x y z
N MET A 1 15.48 -31.03 19.49
CA MET A 1 16.34 -30.49 18.42
C MET A 1 15.62 -29.53 17.45
N ARG A 2 14.42 -29.85 16.92
CA ARG A 2 13.62 -28.93 16.06
C ARG A 2 13.28 -27.58 16.70
N LYS A 3 12.89 -27.54 17.98
CA LYS A 3 12.56 -26.29 18.71
C LYS A 3 13.74 -25.32 18.81
N ILE A 4 14.97 -25.83 18.96
CA ILE A 4 16.18 -25.00 19.08
C ILE A 4 16.54 -24.37 17.73
N LYS A 5 16.40 -25.11 16.63
CA LYS A 5 16.57 -24.56 15.27
C LYS A 5 15.54 -23.46 14.96
N GLY A 6 14.28 -23.65 15.35
CA GLY A 6 13.24 -22.63 15.17
C GLY A 6 13.56 -21.34 15.95
N ALA A 7 13.92 -21.46 17.22
CA ALA A 7 14.31 -20.30 18.04
C ALA A 7 15.54 -19.56 17.50
N LEU A 8 16.51 -20.28 16.94
CA LEU A 8 17.69 -19.67 16.31
C LEU A 8 17.31 -18.87 15.05
N ILE A 9 16.44 -19.41 14.20
CA ILE A 9 15.97 -18.73 12.98
C ILE A 9 15.22 -17.45 13.35
N ASP A 10 14.32 -17.51 14.32
CA ASP A 10 13.56 -16.35 14.78
C ASP A 10 14.47 -15.24 15.35
N MET A 11 15.52 -15.63 16.06
CA MET A 11 16.51 -14.70 16.61
C MET A 11 17.26 -13.98 15.48
N ILE A 12 17.74 -14.72 14.48
CA ILE A 12 18.44 -14.16 13.30
C ILE A 12 17.53 -13.22 12.51
N ILE A 13 16.26 -13.60 12.30
CA ILE A 13 15.29 -12.76 11.60
C ILE A 13 15.07 -11.43 12.35
N ARG A 14 14.87 -11.49 13.68
CA ARG A 14 14.68 -10.28 14.50
C ARG A 14 15.90 -9.36 14.45
N GLU A 15 17.10 -9.92 14.56
CA GLU A 15 18.35 -9.17 14.49
C GLU A 15 18.50 -8.45 13.13
N ASN A 16 18.27 -9.18 12.03
CA ASN A 16 18.35 -8.61 10.69
C ASN A 16 17.32 -7.48 10.47
N ILE A 17 16.07 -7.67 10.92
CA ILE A 17 15.03 -6.63 10.82
C ILE A 17 15.41 -5.38 11.63
N SER A 18 15.93 -5.57 12.84
CA SER A 18 16.35 -4.44 13.70
C SER A 18 17.52 -3.67 13.07
N THR A 19 18.46 -4.38 12.46
CA THR A 19 19.61 -3.79 11.76
C THR A 19 19.16 -3.00 10.54
N LEU A 20 18.26 -3.57 9.72
CA LEU A 20 17.67 -2.89 8.57
C LEU A 20 16.93 -1.61 8.98
N LYS A 21 16.14 -1.68 10.05
CA LYS A 21 15.45 -0.52 10.61
C LYS A 21 16.43 0.58 11.03
N ASN A 22 17.50 0.23 11.73
CA ASN A 22 18.53 1.20 12.13
C ASN A 22 19.23 1.84 10.92
N LEU A 23 19.48 1.08 9.85
CA LEU A 23 20.07 1.60 8.61
C LEU A 23 19.16 2.63 7.93
N ILE A 24 17.86 2.31 7.78
CA ILE A 24 16.87 3.23 7.22
C ILE A 24 16.73 4.48 8.10
N GLN A 25 16.74 4.32 9.42
CA GLN A 25 16.62 5.46 10.34
C GLN A 25 17.85 6.39 10.35
N LYS A 26 19.04 5.88 10.04
CA LYS A 26 20.26 6.69 9.94
C LYS A 26 20.41 7.36 8.57
N ASN A 27 19.89 6.75 7.50
CA ASN A 27 20.05 7.26 6.15
C ASN A 27 18.88 8.17 5.72
N ILE A 28 19.14 9.47 5.60
CA ILE A 28 18.14 10.47 5.21
C ILE A 28 17.54 10.20 3.81
N PHE A 29 18.34 9.70 2.86
CA PHE A 29 17.88 9.41 1.50
C PHE A 29 16.85 8.27 1.50
N LEU A 30 17.08 7.21 2.27
CA LEU A 30 16.13 6.11 2.39
C LEU A 30 14.82 6.55 3.02
N LYS A 31 14.87 7.40 4.06
CA LYS A 31 13.65 8.00 4.63
C LYS A 31 12.88 8.81 3.61
N LEU A 32 13.57 9.65 2.84
CA LEU A 32 12.94 10.48 1.81
C LEU A 32 12.29 9.63 0.72
N ILE A 33 12.92 8.56 0.26
CA ILE A 33 12.33 7.64 -0.72
C ILE A 33 11.02 7.04 -0.18
N ILE A 34 10.99 6.62 1.09
CA ILE A 34 9.79 6.05 1.71
C ILE A 34 8.69 7.12 1.88
N ILE A 35 9.05 8.35 2.24
CA ILE A 35 8.09 9.46 2.35
C ILE A 35 7.54 9.82 0.96
N ILE A 36 8.39 9.93 -0.05
CA ILE A 36 7.96 10.22 -1.43
C ILE A 36 7.06 9.11 -1.94
N SER A 37 7.38 7.84 -1.67
CA SER A 37 6.52 6.73 -2.11
C SER A 37 5.13 6.77 -1.49
N THR A 38 4.99 7.24 -0.25
CA THR A 38 3.68 7.43 0.41
C THR A 38 2.86 8.58 -0.20
N LEU A 39 3.50 9.51 -0.90
CA LEU A 39 2.84 10.63 -1.59
C LEU A 39 2.44 10.31 -3.02
N ILE A 40 2.97 9.23 -3.62
CA ILE A 40 2.68 8.86 -5.01
C ILE A 40 1.17 8.67 -5.21
N TYR A 41 0.52 7.90 -4.34
CA TYR A 41 -0.91 7.60 -4.50
C TYR A 41 -1.81 8.83 -4.34
N PRO A 42 -1.69 9.66 -3.26
CA PRO A 42 -2.43 10.90 -3.16
C PRO A 42 -2.22 11.86 -4.34
N THR A 43 -1.00 11.91 -4.88
CA THR A 43 -0.69 12.76 -6.03
C THR A 43 -1.40 12.28 -7.29
N ILE A 44 -1.35 10.98 -7.57
CA ILE A 44 -2.06 10.38 -8.72
C ILE A 44 -3.57 10.59 -8.59
N PHE A 45 -4.12 10.40 -7.39
CA PHE A 45 -5.54 10.65 -7.11
C PHE A 45 -5.97 12.09 -7.40
N LEU A 46 -5.17 13.08 -6.97
CA LEU A 46 -5.47 14.49 -7.24
C LEU A 46 -5.41 14.82 -8.73
N LEU A 47 -4.42 14.26 -9.45
CA LEU A 47 -4.24 14.49 -10.89
C LEU A 47 -5.36 13.87 -11.74
N ASP A 48 -5.94 12.77 -11.27
CA ASP A 48 -7.11 12.12 -11.87
C ASP A 48 -8.39 12.98 -11.67
N ILE A 49 -8.62 13.49 -10.46
CA ILE A 49 -9.78 14.36 -10.17
C ILE A 49 -9.73 15.69 -10.96
N THR A 50 -8.54 16.22 -11.19
CA THR A 50 -8.38 17.49 -11.92
C THR A 50 -8.37 17.33 -13.43
N ASP A 51 -8.60 16.11 -13.96
CA ASP A 51 -8.63 15.80 -15.39
C ASP A 51 -7.32 16.14 -16.13
N ILE A 52 -6.24 16.40 -15.38
CA ILE A 52 -4.90 16.69 -15.92
C ILE A 52 -4.28 15.41 -16.49
N LEU A 53 -4.59 14.29 -15.85
CA LEU A 53 -4.20 12.96 -16.26
C LEU A 53 -5.48 12.21 -16.60
N SER A 54 -5.86 12.22 -17.88
CA SER A 54 -6.92 11.36 -18.42
C SER A 54 -6.43 9.91 -18.40
N ILE A 55 -6.32 9.33 -17.21
CA ILE A 55 -5.94 7.94 -17.04
C ILE A 55 -7.18 7.14 -17.41
N GLU A 56 -7.35 6.79 -18.70
CA GLU A 56 -8.31 5.80 -19.24
C GLU A 56 -8.05 4.37 -18.69
N PHE A 57 -7.57 4.29 -17.47
CA PHE A 57 -6.85 3.19 -16.91
C PHE A 57 -7.33 3.10 -15.45
N LEU A 58 -8.57 2.65 -15.28
CA LEU A 58 -9.10 2.18 -13.99
C LEU A 58 -8.14 1.15 -13.33
N ASN A 59 -7.35 0.43 -14.14
CA ASN A 59 -6.40 -0.60 -13.70
C ASN A 59 -5.26 -0.08 -12.79
N PRO A 60 -4.43 0.92 -13.18
CA PRO A 60 -3.36 1.46 -12.34
C PRO A 60 -3.85 2.24 -11.13
N MET A 61 -5.09 2.73 -11.11
CA MET A 61 -5.62 3.41 -9.91
C MET A 61 -5.75 2.44 -8.72
N PHE A 62 -6.24 1.22 -8.98
CA PHE A 62 -6.28 0.17 -7.97
C PHE A 62 -4.89 -0.33 -7.59
N SER A 63 -3.97 -0.47 -8.54
CA SER A 63 -2.59 -0.86 -8.24
C SER A 63 -1.86 0.18 -7.37
N THR A 64 -2.04 1.46 -7.67
CA THR A 64 -1.39 2.58 -6.97
C THR A 64 -1.98 2.81 -5.58
N MET A 65 -3.28 2.55 -5.38
CA MET A 65 -3.92 2.52 -4.06
C MET A 65 -3.19 1.61 -3.08
N TRP A 66 -2.89 0.37 -3.51
CA TRP A 66 -2.19 -0.59 -2.66
C TRP A 66 -0.72 -0.22 -2.46
N ILE A 67 -0.08 0.44 -3.43
CA ILE A 67 1.26 1.03 -3.24
C ILE A 67 1.22 2.10 -2.13
N GLY A 68 0.21 2.98 -2.12
CA GLY A 68 0.00 3.97 -1.05
C GLY A 68 -0.24 3.33 0.32
N PHE A 69 -1.00 2.23 0.35
CA PHE A 69 -1.24 1.45 1.58
C PHE A 69 0.03 0.78 2.11
N TYR A 70 0.75 0.02 1.29
CA TYR A 70 1.96 -0.70 1.72
C TYR A 70 3.10 0.26 2.08
N SER A 71 3.26 1.35 1.34
CA SER A 71 4.25 2.39 1.67
C SER A 71 3.94 3.06 3.01
N SER A 72 2.66 3.27 3.35
CA SER A 72 2.23 3.78 4.66
C SER A 72 2.61 2.84 5.82
N ILE A 73 2.49 1.52 5.64
CA ILE A 73 2.93 0.53 6.61
C ILE A 73 4.46 0.58 6.79
N ILE A 74 5.19 0.63 5.68
CA ILE A 74 6.66 0.70 5.67
C ILE A 74 7.14 1.98 6.37
N LEU A 75 6.49 3.12 6.11
CA LEU A 75 6.79 4.41 6.74
C LEU A 75 6.68 4.31 8.27
N MET A 76 5.55 3.80 8.77
CA MET A 76 5.31 3.70 10.21
C MET A 76 6.26 2.70 10.89
N TYR A 77 6.57 1.58 10.22
CA TYR A 77 7.40 0.55 10.81
C TYR A 77 8.90 0.90 10.81
N PHE A 78 9.43 1.38 9.68
CA PHE A 78 10.86 1.60 9.48
C PHE A 78 11.30 3.03 9.76
N VAL A 79 10.57 4.05 9.31
CA VAL A 79 10.96 5.46 9.52
C VAL A 79 10.59 5.93 10.93
N GLY A 80 9.45 5.47 11.44
CA GLY A 80 8.97 5.73 12.80
C GLY A 80 7.80 6.72 12.83
N VAL A 81 7.30 6.97 14.03
CA VAL A 81 6.10 7.79 14.25
C VAL A 81 6.51 9.26 14.39
N SER A 82 5.99 10.10 13.50
CA SER A 82 6.08 11.56 13.57
C SER A 82 4.73 12.14 13.18
N LEU A 83 4.44 13.39 13.56
CA LEU A 83 3.18 14.03 13.21
C LEU A 83 2.98 14.08 11.68
N ILE A 84 4.04 14.36 10.93
CA ILE A 84 4.03 14.37 9.45
C ILE A 84 3.71 12.96 8.92
N ASN A 85 4.38 11.93 9.44
CA ASN A 85 4.15 10.56 8.97
C ASN A 85 2.72 10.09 9.26
N ILE A 86 2.17 10.46 10.43
CA ILE A 86 0.77 10.16 10.77
C ILE A 86 -0.17 10.84 9.78
N LEU A 87 0.04 12.12 9.46
CA LEU A 87 -0.79 12.83 8.50
C LEU A 87 -0.75 12.18 7.11
N LEU A 88 0.44 11.76 6.64
CA LEU A 88 0.59 11.06 5.36
C LEU A 88 -0.18 9.75 5.32
N VAL A 89 -0.12 8.97 6.40
CA VAL A 89 -0.87 7.72 6.54
C VAL A 89 -2.37 7.99 6.56
N LEU A 90 -2.82 9.00 7.31
CA LEU A 90 -4.24 9.38 7.38
C LEU A 90 -4.76 9.81 6.01
N ILE A 91 -4.01 10.59 5.24
CA ILE A 91 -4.40 10.99 3.88
C ILE A 91 -4.59 9.75 3.00
N ASN A 92 -3.62 8.81 3.00
CA ASN A 92 -3.73 7.56 2.24
C ASN A 92 -4.96 6.74 2.66
N VAL A 93 -5.19 6.58 3.97
CA VAL A 93 -6.34 5.84 4.50
C VAL A 93 -7.66 6.50 4.12
N CYS A 94 -7.77 7.83 4.20
CA CYS A 94 -8.97 8.56 3.81
C CYS A 94 -9.29 8.35 2.32
N ILE A 95 -8.30 8.43 1.45
CA ILE A 95 -8.48 8.21 0.01
C ILE A 95 -8.91 6.75 -0.25
N ILE A 96 -8.24 5.78 0.39
CA ILE A 96 -8.58 4.35 0.30
C ILE A 96 -10.03 4.08 0.72
N LEU A 97 -10.46 4.64 1.86
CA LEU A 97 -11.82 4.49 2.37
C LEU A 97 -12.85 5.14 1.44
N PHE A 98 -12.50 6.29 0.86
CA PHE A 98 -13.33 6.94 -0.16
C PHE A 98 -13.55 6.03 -1.38
N PHE A 99 -12.49 5.38 -1.89
CA PHE A 99 -12.63 4.42 -3.00
C PHE A 99 -13.41 3.17 -2.63
N MET A 100 -13.18 2.62 -1.43
CA MET A 100 -13.98 1.49 -0.95
C MET A 100 -15.45 1.86 -0.89
N PHE A 101 -15.78 3.06 -0.39
CA PHE A 101 -17.15 3.57 -0.36
C PHE A 101 -17.73 3.79 -1.76
N ALA A 102 -16.98 4.40 -2.67
CA ALA A 102 -17.41 4.59 -4.06
C ALA A 102 -17.64 3.24 -4.78
N SER A 103 -16.78 2.25 -4.53
CA SER A 103 -16.93 0.91 -5.12
C SER A 103 -18.21 0.19 -4.68
N LEU A 104 -18.69 0.44 -3.46
CA LEU A 104 -19.94 -0.12 -2.95
C LEU A 104 -21.16 0.41 -3.71
N MET A 105 -21.07 1.59 -4.33
CA MET A 105 -22.16 2.12 -5.16
C MET A 105 -22.42 1.27 -6.42
N GLY A 106 -21.40 0.54 -6.90
CA GLY A 106 -21.51 -0.39 -8.02
C GLY A 106 -21.96 -1.80 -7.63
N GLY A 107 -22.28 -2.06 -6.35
CA GLY A 107 -22.63 -3.38 -5.84
C GLY A 107 -21.46 -4.11 -5.16
N ILE A 108 -21.68 -5.38 -4.80
CA ILE A 108 -20.71 -6.18 -4.01
C ILE A 108 -19.45 -6.59 -4.79
N GLU A 109 -19.52 -6.55 -6.12
CA GLU A 109 -18.41 -6.87 -7.02
C GLU A 109 -17.26 -5.86 -6.89
N GLY A 110 -17.56 -4.58 -6.66
CA GLY A 110 -16.55 -3.53 -6.49
C GLY A 110 -15.59 -3.79 -5.30
N PRO A 111 -16.11 -3.99 -4.08
CA PRO A 111 -15.31 -4.36 -2.91
C PRO A 111 -14.53 -5.68 -3.07
N LEU A 112 -15.13 -6.67 -3.74
CA LEU A 112 -14.47 -7.95 -4.04
C LEU A 112 -13.27 -7.73 -4.97
N ALA A 113 -13.45 -6.98 -6.06
CA ALA A 113 -12.37 -6.62 -6.98
C ALA A 113 -11.25 -5.84 -6.28
N LEU A 114 -11.60 -4.88 -5.42
CA LEU A 114 -10.64 -4.15 -4.59
C LEU A 114 -9.83 -5.09 -3.68
N THR A 115 -10.50 -6.04 -3.04
CA THR A 115 -9.85 -6.98 -2.11
C THR A 115 -8.94 -7.96 -2.83
N ILE A 116 -9.32 -8.45 -4.02
CA ILE A 116 -8.43 -9.29 -4.83
C ILE A 116 -7.21 -8.50 -5.28
N LYS A 117 -7.40 -7.24 -5.69
CA LYS A 117 -6.30 -6.32 -6.07
C LYS A 117 -5.37 -5.99 -4.90
N MET A 118 -5.82 -6.12 -3.65
CA MET A 118 -4.95 -6.01 -2.48
C MET A 118 -3.85 -7.06 -2.49
N ILE A 119 -4.22 -8.29 -2.85
CA ILE A 119 -3.33 -9.45 -2.88
C ILE A 119 -2.52 -9.45 -4.18
N LEU A 120 -3.17 -9.09 -5.30
CA LEU A 120 -2.61 -9.18 -6.65
C LEU A 120 -2.74 -7.83 -7.38
N PRO A 121 -1.97 -6.80 -6.97
CA PRO A 121 -2.14 -5.44 -7.46
C PRO A 121 -1.81 -5.26 -8.94
N PHE A 122 -1.01 -6.17 -9.54
CA PHE A 122 -0.56 -6.06 -10.94
C PHE A 122 -1.38 -6.88 -11.94
N ILE A 123 -2.37 -7.66 -11.49
CA ILE A 123 -3.19 -8.47 -12.40
C ILE A 123 -4.23 -7.58 -13.06
N PRO A 124 -4.41 -7.60 -14.40
CA PRO A 124 -5.46 -6.82 -15.07
C PRO A 124 -6.86 -7.18 -14.57
N LEU A 125 -7.74 -6.19 -14.41
CA LEU A 125 -9.16 -6.42 -14.05
C LEU A 125 -9.86 -7.37 -15.03
N ASP A 126 -9.55 -7.30 -16.33
CA ASP A 126 -10.17 -8.16 -17.35
C ASP A 126 -9.86 -9.65 -17.17
N TRP A 127 -8.84 -9.99 -16.38
CA TRP A 127 -8.52 -11.38 -16.02
C TRP A 127 -9.25 -11.82 -14.76
N LEU A 128 -9.77 -10.88 -13.97
CA LEU A 128 -10.69 -11.12 -12.87
C LEU A 128 -12.11 -11.17 -13.44
N ASP A 129 -12.36 -12.16 -14.29
CA ASP A 129 -13.70 -12.39 -14.82
C ASP A 129 -14.61 -12.84 -13.67
N PHE A 130 -15.56 -11.98 -13.26
CA PHE A 130 -16.48 -12.26 -12.15
C PHE A 130 -17.69 -13.12 -12.56
N ASN A 131 -17.73 -13.58 -13.82
CA ASN A 131 -18.78 -14.48 -14.33
C ASN A 131 -18.89 -15.84 -13.60
N TRP A 132 -17.97 -16.17 -12.70
CA TRP A 132 -18.02 -17.39 -11.87
C TRP A 132 -18.96 -17.30 -10.65
N LEU A 133 -19.58 -16.13 -10.40
CA LEU A 133 -20.48 -15.89 -9.27
C LEU A 133 -21.98 -15.85 -9.64
N ASN A 134 -22.32 -16.16 -10.91
CA ASN A 134 -23.71 -16.32 -11.39
C ASN A 134 -24.03 -17.78 -11.72
#